data_AF-A0A1Y5FDI7-F1
#
_entry.id   AF-A0A1Y5FDI7-F1
#
_cell.length_a   1.000
_cell.length_b   1.000
_cell.length_c   1.000
_cell.angle_alpha   90.00
_cell.angle_beta   90.00
_cell.angle_gamma   90.00
#
_symmetry.space_group_name_H-M   'P 1'
#
loop_
_entity.id
_entity.type
_entity.pdbx_description
1 polymer ?
#
loop_
_entity_poly.entity_id
_entity_poly.type
_entity_poly.pdbx_seq_one_letter_code
_entity_poly.pdbx_strand_id
1 'polypeptide(L)'
;MRYFLLVYLFSFQIEASELITSLSTKVDSIRDTSNKTTYMNFVSELQREARALKSKSKGDREFYFLYDFDKSLDIVLRLKKFNVDECYRAKIEHFSAYGVRSDNFKRSDLPDGAKLSYDILLKLCQ
;
A
#
# COMPACT_ATOMS: atom_id res chain seq x y z
N MET A 1 19.16 -4.49 35.84
CA MET A 1 19.00 -4.83 34.41
C MET A 1 17.55 -4.60 33.93
N ARG A 2 17.00 -3.39 34.04
CA ARG A 2 15.62 -3.06 33.60
C ARG A 2 15.56 -2.19 32.34
N TYR A 3 16.70 -1.69 31.86
CA TYR A 3 16.76 -0.72 30.75
C TYR A 3 17.09 -1.35 29.38
N PHE A 4 17.55 -2.60 29.31
CA PHE A 4 17.93 -3.24 28.04
C PHE A 4 16.73 -3.66 27.17
N LEU A 5 15.58 -3.95 27.78
CA LEU A 5 14.36 -4.36 27.08
C LEU A 5 13.71 -3.21 26.29
N LEU A 6 13.81 -1.97 26.79
CA LEU A 6 13.28 -0.78 26.13
C LEU A 6 14.10 -0.38 24.90
N VAL A 7 15.43 -0.51 24.96
CA VAL A 7 16.30 -0.21 23.81
C VAL A 7 16.06 -1.20 22.68
N TYR A 8 15.88 -2.49 23.00
CA TYR A 8 15.61 -3.52 22.00
C TYR A 8 14.26 -3.29 21.28
N LEU A 9 13.21 -2.89 22.01
CA LEU A 9 11.90 -2.58 21.41
C LEU A 9 11.92 -1.34 20.49
N PHE A 10 12.78 -0.36 20.77
CA PHE A 10 12.93 0.83 19.91
C PHE A 10 13.70 0.54 18.62
N SER A 11 14.69 -0.35 18.65
CA SER A 11 15.48 -0.68 17.46
C SER A 11 14.66 -1.30 16.33
N PHE A 12 13.64 -2.11 16.63
CA PHE A 12 12.77 -2.69 15.59
C PHE A 12 11.76 -1.72 14.99
N GLN A 13 11.47 -0.59 15.65
CA GLN A 13 10.53 0.40 15.09
C GLN A 13 11.16 1.27 13.99
N ILE A 14 12.48 1.45 14.02
CA ILE A 14 13.18 2.34 13.08
C ILE A 14 13.16 1.75 11.66
N GLU A 15 13.50 0.46 11.51
CA GLU A 15 13.57 -0.20 10.20
C GLU A 15 12.20 -0.23 9.48
N ALA A 16 11.11 -0.50 10.21
CA ALA A 16 9.77 -0.49 9.64
C ALA A 16 9.30 0.92 9.24
N SER A 17 9.71 1.96 9.98
CA SER A 17 9.39 3.36 9.67
C SER A 17 10.12 3.86 8.42
N GLU A 18 11.37 3.46 8.23
CA GLU A 18 12.17 3.79 7.04
C GLU A 18 11.58 3.16 5.77
N LEU A 19 11.13 1.91 5.85
CA LEU A 19 10.45 1.21 4.77
C LEU A 19 9.18 1.93 4.31
N ILE A 20 8.29 2.27 5.25
CA ILE A 20 7.03 2.97 4.96
C ILE A 20 7.33 4.31 4.29
N THR A 21 8.33 5.03 4.79
CA THR A 21 8.75 6.32 4.24
C THR A 21 9.31 6.18 2.82
N SER A 22 10.14 5.16 2.57
CA SER A 22 10.73 4.89 1.26
C SER A 22 9.65 4.56 0.22
N LEU A 23 8.72 3.66 0.54
CA LEU A 23 7.61 3.30 -0.35
C LEU A 23 6.67 4.49 -0.58
N SER A 24 6.35 5.26 0.46
CA SER A 24 5.54 6.48 0.31
C SER A 24 6.20 7.50 -0.60
N THR A 25 7.52 7.71 -0.46
CA THR A 25 8.29 8.61 -1.32
C THR A 25 8.27 8.15 -2.77
N LYS A 26 8.38 6.83 -3.03
CA LYS A 26 8.25 6.28 -4.40
C LYS A 26 6.85 6.50 -4.95
N VAL A 27 5.80 6.29 -4.16
CA VAL A 27 4.42 6.56 -4.57
C VAL A 27 4.17 8.04 -4.87
N ASP A 28 4.81 8.93 -4.12
CA ASP A 28 4.74 10.38 -4.35
C ASP A 28 5.58 10.86 -5.53
N SER A 29 6.64 10.14 -5.88
CA SER A 29 7.44 10.41 -7.07
C SER A 29 6.69 10.11 -8.39
N ILE A 30 5.55 9.42 -8.34
CA ILE A 30 4.68 9.16 -9.51
C ILE A 30 3.86 10.41 -9.86
N ARG A 31 4.55 11.49 -10.20
CA ARG A 31 3.93 12.71 -10.68
C ARG A 31 3.83 12.67 -12.22
N ASP A 32 2.62 12.84 -12.74
CA ASP A 32 2.31 13.18 -14.14
C ASP A 32 2.73 12.22 -15.26
N THR A 33 2.73 10.89 -15.04
CA THR A 33 2.81 9.95 -16.17
C THR A 33 1.42 9.74 -16.78
N SER A 34 1.10 10.48 -17.84
CA SER A 34 -0.16 10.36 -18.59
C SER A 34 -0.35 9.01 -19.30
N ASN A 35 0.68 8.17 -19.33
CA ASN A 35 0.63 6.85 -19.96
C ASN A 35 0.26 5.76 -18.96
N LYS A 36 -0.97 5.26 -19.11
CA LYS A 36 -1.51 4.11 -18.39
C LYS A 36 -0.55 2.91 -18.32
N THR A 37 0.07 2.55 -19.44
CA THR A 37 0.96 1.38 -19.49
C THR A 37 2.17 1.56 -18.58
N THR A 38 2.76 2.76 -18.59
CA THR A 38 3.90 3.10 -17.73
C THR A 38 3.50 3.05 -16.25
N TYR A 39 2.32 3.59 -15.92
CA TYR A 39 1.82 3.58 -14.55
C TYR A 39 1.57 2.13 -14.06
N MET A 40 0.93 1.28 -14.86
CA MET A 40 0.66 -0.12 -14.49
C MET A 40 1.93 -0.96 -14.37
N ASN A 41 2.94 -0.71 -15.22
CA ASN A 41 4.26 -1.33 -15.08
C ASN A 41 4.90 -0.95 -13.74
N PHE A 42 4.84 0.32 -13.38
CA PHE A 42 5.35 0.79 -12.10
C PHE A 42 4.62 0.16 -10.89
N VAL A 43 3.28 0.09 -10.94
CA VAL A 43 2.49 -0.60 -9.88
C VAL A 43 2.92 -2.07 -9.77
N SER A 44 3.22 -2.72 -10.90
CA SER A 44 3.71 -4.11 -10.93
C SER A 44 5.11 -4.23 -10.30
N GLU A 45 5.99 -3.25 -10.53
CA GLU A 45 7.31 -3.19 -9.91
C GLU A 45 7.22 -2.99 -8.40
N LEU A 46 6.35 -2.08 -7.93
CA LEU A 46 6.09 -1.90 -6.51
C LEU A 46 5.57 -3.17 -5.85
N GLN A 47 4.67 -3.90 -6.51
CA GLN A 47 4.17 -5.15 -5.99
C GLN A 47 5.27 -6.20 -5.86
N ARG A 48 6.13 -6.32 -6.88
CA ARG A 48 7.29 -7.23 -6.85
C ARG A 48 8.24 -6.87 -5.71
N GLU A 49 8.51 -5.58 -5.51
CA GLU A 49 9.34 -5.10 -4.41
C GLU A 49 8.70 -5.39 -3.05
N ALA A 50 7.41 -5.11 -2.89
CA ALA A 50 6.66 -5.41 -1.66
C ALA A 50 6.72 -6.90 -1.31
N ARG A 51 6.55 -7.79 -2.29
CA ARG A 51 6.68 -9.26 -2.10
C ARG A 51 8.10 -9.67 -1.68
N ALA A 52 9.12 -9.06 -2.29
CA ALA A 52 10.52 -9.34 -1.98
C ALA A 52 10.93 -8.84 -0.59
N LEU A 53 10.35 -7.73 -0.13
CA LEU A 53 10.56 -7.21 1.22
C LEU A 53 9.77 -8.02 2.24
N LYS A 54 8.54 -8.44 1.91
CA LYS A 54 7.68 -9.26 2.79
C LYS A 54 8.32 -10.60 3.13
N SER A 55 9.03 -11.22 2.18
CA SER A 55 9.74 -12.49 2.45
C SER A 55 10.98 -12.31 3.33
N LYS A 56 11.46 -11.09 3.50
CA LYS A 56 12.62 -10.73 4.32
C LYS A 56 12.25 -10.00 5.61
N SER A 57 10.96 -9.70 5.81
CA SER A 57 10.49 -8.91 6.95
C SER A 57 10.81 -9.62 8.25
N LYS A 58 11.30 -8.88 9.24
CA LYS A 58 11.73 -9.44 10.53
C LYS A 58 10.72 -9.23 11.65
N GLY A 59 9.70 -8.41 11.43
CA GLY A 59 8.69 -8.10 12.43
C GLY A 59 7.27 -8.13 11.87
N ASP A 60 6.32 -8.49 12.74
CA ASP A 60 4.89 -8.60 12.39
C ASP A 60 4.33 -7.32 11.77
N ARG A 61 4.67 -6.15 12.32
CA ARG A 61 4.20 -4.87 11.80
C ARG A 61 4.63 -4.64 10.35
N GLU A 62 5.89 -4.92 10.04
CA GLU A 62 6.44 -4.79 8.70
C GLU A 62 5.78 -5.80 7.75
N PHE A 63 5.67 -7.05 8.20
CA PHE A 63 5.02 -8.12 7.45
C PHE A 63 3.57 -7.75 7.09
N TYR A 64 2.76 -7.31 8.06
CA TYR A 64 1.36 -6.96 7.82
C TYR A 64 1.21 -5.70 6.98
N PHE A 65 2.07 -4.69 7.17
CA PHE A 65 2.10 -3.52 6.29
C PHE A 65 2.34 -3.94 4.82
N LEU A 66 3.37 -4.75 4.57
CA LEU A 66 3.71 -5.22 3.23
C LEU A 66 2.68 -6.19 2.66
N TYR A 67 2.09 -7.04 3.49
CA TYR A 67 1.00 -7.93 3.12
C TYR A 67 -0.22 -7.14 2.64
N ASP A 68 -0.64 -6.13 3.40
CA ASP A 68 -1.79 -5.30 3.05
C ASP A 68 -1.53 -4.46 1.81
N PHE A 69 -0.31 -3.93 1.68
CA PHE A 69 0.10 -3.18 0.50
C PHE A 69 0.10 -4.08 -0.76
N ASP A 70 0.74 -5.25 -0.71
CA ASP A 70 0.79 -6.23 -1.82
C ASP A 70 -0.61 -6.71 -2.24
N LYS A 71 -1.44 -7.10 -1.27
CA LYS A 71 -2.83 -7.54 -1.50
C LYS A 71 -3.67 -6.45 -2.14
N SER A 72 -3.47 -5.21 -1.73
CA SER A 72 -4.24 -4.08 -2.26
C SER A 72 -3.75 -3.62 -3.63
N LEU A 73 -2.45 -3.76 -3.93
CA LEU A 73 -1.91 -3.54 -5.27
C LEU A 73 -2.50 -4.52 -6.29
N ASP A 74 -2.85 -5.77 -5.91
CA ASP A 74 -3.55 -6.71 -6.80
C ASP A 74 -4.90 -6.15 -7.29
N ILE A 75 -5.57 -5.31 -6.49
CA ILE A 75 -6.83 -4.66 -6.89
C ILE A 75 -6.54 -3.58 -7.92
N VAL A 76 -5.51 -2.76 -7.68
CA VAL A 76 -5.06 -1.72 -8.62
C VAL A 76 -4.63 -2.35 -9.96
N LEU A 77 -3.86 -3.43 -9.92
CA LEU A 77 -3.37 -4.12 -11.11
C LEU A 77 -4.47 -4.77 -11.96
N ARG A 78 -5.63 -5.06 -11.38
CA ARG A 78 -6.78 -5.63 -12.09
C ARG A 78 -7.65 -4.60 -12.82
N LEU A 79 -7.40 -3.30 -12.64
CA LEU A 79 -8.09 -2.24 -13.38
C LEU A 79 -7.82 -2.39 -14.88
N LYS A 80 -8.91 -2.57 -15.66
CA LYS A 80 -8.83 -2.70 -17.11
C LYS A 80 -8.99 -1.35 -17.79
N LYS A 81 -9.66 -0.39 -17.18
CA LYS A 81 -9.97 0.95 -17.67
C LYS A 81 -9.92 1.94 -16.50
N PHE A 82 -9.51 3.18 -16.79
CA PHE A 82 -9.50 4.27 -15.81
C PHE A 82 -10.70 5.16 -16.04
N ASN A 83 -11.89 4.57 -15.93
CA ASN A 83 -13.15 5.31 -16.01
C ASN A 83 -13.84 5.27 -14.65
N VAL A 84 -14.83 6.15 -14.47
CA VAL A 84 -15.53 6.34 -13.20
C VAL A 84 -16.07 5.02 -12.64
N ASP A 85 -16.67 4.18 -13.49
CA ASP A 85 -17.29 2.91 -13.06
C ASP A 85 -16.26 1.89 -12.58
N GLU A 86 -15.17 1.67 -13.32
CA GLU A 86 -14.13 0.72 -12.89
C GLU A 86 -13.37 1.23 -11.68
N CYS A 87 -13.11 2.53 -11.60
CA CYS A 87 -12.51 3.18 -10.43
C CYS A 87 -13.38 3.04 -9.19
N TYR A 88 -14.70 3.22 -9.33
CA TYR A 88 -15.65 3.02 -8.23
C TYR A 88 -15.71 1.56 -7.78
N ARG A 89 -15.71 0.60 -8.72
CA ARG A 89 -15.65 -0.85 -8.40
C ARG A 89 -14.36 -1.22 -7.69
N ALA A 90 -13.21 -0.76 -8.20
CA ALA A 90 -11.91 -1.00 -7.59
C ALA A 90 -11.85 -0.40 -6.18
N LYS A 91 -12.41 0.81 -5.98
CA LYS A 91 -12.56 1.41 -4.66
C LYS A 91 -13.38 0.51 -3.72
N ILE A 92 -14.57 0.06 -4.13
CA ILE A 92 -15.39 -0.84 -3.31
C ILE A 92 -14.62 -2.12 -2.98
N GLU A 93 -13.96 -2.74 -3.95
CA GLU A 93 -13.18 -3.96 -3.76
C GLU A 93 -12.05 -3.75 -2.75
N HIS A 94 -11.35 -2.60 -2.85
CA HIS A 94 -10.28 -2.18 -1.95
C HIS A 94 -10.74 -2.17 -0.49
N PHE A 95 -11.83 -1.46 -0.21
CA PHE A 95 -12.41 -1.38 1.14
C PHE A 95 -13.01 -2.71 1.62
N SER A 96 -13.68 -3.44 0.72
CA SER A 96 -14.30 -4.73 1.03
C SER A 96 -13.28 -5.80 1.40
N ALA A 97 -12.07 -5.73 0.84
CA ALA A 97 -10.96 -6.62 1.17
C ALA A 97 -10.52 -6.55 2.65
N TYR A 98 -10.94 -5.50 3.35
CA TYR A 98 -10.67 -5.23 4.77
C TYR A 98 -11.95 -5.20 5.63
N GLY A 99 -13.06 -5.72 5.12
CA GLY A 99 -14.33 -5.81 5.85
C GLY A 99 -15.04 -4.47 6.03
N VAL A 100 -14.59 -3.39 5.39
CA VAL A 100 -15.26 -2.09 5.45
C VAL A 100 -16.49 -2.12 4.55
N ARG A 101 -17.67 -2.18 5.18
CA ARG A 101 -18.99 -2.13 4.52
C ARG A 101 -19.67 -0.82 4.91
N SER A 102 -19.38 0.23 4.16
CA SER A 102 -19.90 1.58 4.42
C SER A 102 -20.18 2.27 3.10
N ASP A 103 -21.25 3.08 3.06
CA ASP A 103 -21.52 3.98 1.93
C ASP A 103 -20.54 5.16 1.90
N ASN A 104 -19.83 5.39 3.01
CA ASN A 104 -18.84 6.44 3.18
C ASN A 104 -17.46 5.85 3.46
N PHE A 105 -16.75 5.51 2.39
CA PHE A 105 -15.39 4.97 2.42
C PHE A 105 -14.37 6.06 2.81
N LYS A 106 -13.79 5.98 4.00
CA LYS A 106 -12.73 6.89 4.44
C LYS A 106 -11.39 6.19 4.44
N ARG A 107 -10.35 6.86 3.95
CA ARG A 107 -8.96 6.34 3.98
C ARG A 107 -8.52 5.88 5.39
N SER A 108 -9.06 6.49 6.45
CA SER A 108 -8.82 6.09 7.84
C SER A 108 -9.25 4.66 8.18
N ASP A 109 -10.17 4.09 7.40
CA ASP A 109 -10.80 2.79 7.67
C ASP A 109 -9.93 1.63 7.14
N LEU A 110 -8.90 1.93 6.36
CA LEU A 110 -7.95 0.95 5.82
C LEU A 110 -6.76 0.77 6.77
N PRO A 111 -6.09 -0.39 6.78
CA PRO A 111 -4.78 -0.54 7.42
C PRO A 111 -3.70 0.25 6.66
N ASP A 112 -2.58 0.55 7.32
CA ASP A 112 -1.56 1.48 6.78
C ASP A 112 -0.99 1.06 5.41
N GLY A 113 -0.77 -0.24 5.18
CA GLY A 113 -0.32 -0.74 3.88
C GLY A 113 -1.37 -0.55 2.79
N ALA A 114 -2.63 -0.84 3.10
CA ALA A 114 -3.74 -0.63 2.18
C ALA A 114 -3.96 0.86 1.87
N LYS A 115 -3.82 1.76 2.86
CA LYS A 115 -3.89 3.21 2.65
C LYS A 115 -2.93 3.67 1.55
N LEU A 116 -1.68 3.19 1.58
CA LEU A 116 -0.68 3.59 0.60
C LEU A 116 -1.07 3.17 -0.82
N SER A 117 -1.54 1.94 -1.00
CA SER A 117 -2.04 1.50 -2.31
C SER A 117 -3.34 2.20 -2.74
N TYR A 118 -4.17 2.62 -1.79
CA TYR A 118 -5.37 3.40 -2.08
C TYR A 118 -5.02 4.79 -2.60
N ASP A 119 -3.93 5.39 -2.13
CA ASP A 119 -3.42 6.65 -2.67
C ASP A 119 -2.98 6.49 -4.14
N ILE A 120 -2.41 5.34 -4.51
CA ILE A 120 -2.12 4.99 -5.91
C ILE A 120 -3.41 4.88 -6.72
N LEU A 121 -4.43 4.18 -6.19
CA LEU A 121 -5.74 4.06 -6.83
C LEU A 121 -6.37 5.43 -7.07
N LEU A 122 -6.31 6.33 -6.09
CA LEU A 122 -6.84 7.69 -6.22
C LEU A 122 -6.13 8.47 -7.32
N LYS A 123 -4.80 8.40 -7.40
CA LYS A 123 -4.03 9.07 -8.47
C LYS A 123 -4.37 8.54 -9.87
N LEU A 124 -4.68 7.25 -10.00
CA LEU A 124 -5.10 6.63 -11.27
C LEU A 124 -6.52 6.99 -11.72
N CYS A 125 -7.37 7.36 -10.76
CA CYS A 125 -8.80 7.55 -10.95
C CYS A 125 -9.25 9.02 -10.84
N GLN A 126 -8.30 9.94 -10.73
CA GLN A 126 -8.47 11.39 -10.89
C GLN A 126 -8.45 11.76 -12.37
#